data_AF-A0A2W6FI47-F1
#
_entry.id   AF-A0A2W6FI47-F1
#
_cell.length_a   1.000
_cell.length_b   1.000
_cell.length_c   1.000
_cell.angle_alpha   90.00
_cell.angle_beta   90.00
_cell.angle_gamma   90.00
#
_symmetry.space_group_name_H-M   'P 1'
#
loop_
_entity.id
_entity.type
_entity.pdbx_description
1 polymer ?
#
loop_
_entity_poly.entity_id
_entity_poly.type
_entity_poly.pdbx_seq_one_letter_code
_entity_poly.pdbx_strand_id
1 'polypeptide(L)'
;RQHQQGKPTSTNPIASIFAWTQGLSYRGKMDGTPEVTQFAETLERVCVETVESGQMTKDLALLISSDAPWLTTEAFLDAIDANLQKVME
;
A
#
# COMPACT_ATOMS: atom_id res chain seq x y z
N ARG A 1 5.27 -10.71 19.63
CA ARG A 1 5.57 -10.06 18.32
C ARG A 1 6.14 -8.67 18.59
N GLN A 2 7.08 -8.15 17.80
CA GLN A 2 7.74 -6.85 18.05
C GLN A 2 6.75 -5.70 18.29
N HIS A 3 5.64 -5.66 17.53
CA HIS A 3 4.54 -4.73 17.75
C HIS A 3 3.90 -4.83 19.16
N GLN A 4 3.72 -6.04 19.71
CA GLN A 4 3.20 -6.24 21.08
C GLN A 4 4.17 -5.75 22.17
N GLN A 5 5.43 -5.46 21.81
CA GLN A 5 6.45 -4.88 22.68
C GLN A 5 6.60 -3.37 22.46
N GLY A 6 5.69 -2.74 21.70
CA GLY A 6 5.75 -1.31 21.36
C GLY A 6 6.88 -0.95 20.37
N LYS A 7 7.49 -1.94 19.70
CA LYS A 7 8.55 -1.69 18.73
C LYS A 7 7.96 -1.54 17.32
N PRO A 8 8.45 -0.58 16.52
CA PRO A 8 8.03 -0.46 15.13
C PRO A 8 8.40 -1.72 14.34
N THR A 9 7.51 -2.12 13.45
CA THR A 9 7.70 -3.24 12.52
C THR A 9 7.73 -2.73 11.08
N SER A 10 8.28 -3.52 10.16
CA SER A 10 8.23 -3.28 8.71
C SER A 10 7.60 -4.50 8.02
N THR A 11 6.43 -4.88 8.50
CA THR A 11 5.57 -5.87 7.83
C THR A 11 4.96 -5.21 6.60
N ASN A 12 5.09 -5.85 5.44
CA ASN A 12 4.54 -5.39 4.18
C ASN A 12 3.01 -5.50 4.15
N PRO A 13 2.26 -4.39 4.01
CA PRO A 13 0.80 -4.40 3.98
C PRO A 13 0.22 -4.57 2.56
N ILE A 14 1.04 -4.60 1.50
CA ILE A 14 0.57 -4.58 0.09
C ILE A 14 -0.42 -5.72 -0.18
N ALA A 15 -0.10 -6.94 0.24
CA ALA A 15 -1.00 -8.08 0.02
C ALA A 15 -2.37 -7.89 0.70
N SER A 16 -2.40 -7.28 1.89
CA SER A 16 -3.65 -6.98 2.59
C SER A 16 -4.43 -5.85 1.91
N ILE A 17 -3.75 -4.82 1.40
CA ILE A 17 -4.38 -3.75 0.62
C ILE A 17 -5.02 -4.33 -0.64
N PHE A 18 -4.27 -5.14 -1.40
CA PHE A 18 -4.77 -5.78 -2.62
C PHE A 18 -5.94 -6.74 -2.36
N ALA A 19 -5.96 -7.43 -1.22
CA ALA A 19 -7.12 -8.24 -0.83
C ALA A 19 -8.39 -7.39 -0.67
N TRP A 20 -8.28 -6.19 -0.07
CA TRP A 20 -9.40 -5.27 0.08
C TRP A 20 -9.82 -4.62 -1.24
N THR A 21 -8.87 -4.11 -2.03
CA THR A 21 -9.17 -3.44 -3.30
C THR A 21 -9.80 -4.40 -4.31
N GLN A 22 -9.38 -5.66 -4.35
CA GLN A 22 -10.03 -6.68 -5.19
C GLN A 22 -11.48 -6.95 -4.75
N GLY A 23 -11.74 -6.99 -3.43
CA GLY A 23 -13.09 -7.08 -2.89
C GLY A 23 -13.97 -5.89 -3.27
N LEU A 24 -13.43 -4.66 -3.15
CA LEU A 24 -14.12 -3.42 -3.54
C LEU A 24 -14.38 -3.36 -5.04
N SER A 25 -13.38 -3.69 -5.87
CA SER A 25 -13.50 -3.70 -7.33
C SER A 25 -14.61 -4.66 -7.77
N TYR A 26 -14.65 -5.87 -7.20
CA TYR A 26 -15.68 -6.84 -7.52
C TYR A 26 -17.08 -6.39 -7.09
N ARG A 27 -17.22 -5.84 -5.87
CA ARG A 27 -18.49 -5.29 -5.38
C ARG A 27 -18.96 -4.12 -6.25
N GLY A 28 -18.06 -3.20 -6.60
CA GLY A 28 -18.35 -2.05 -7.47
C GLY A 28 -18.89 -2.47 -8.84
N LYS A 29 -18.28 -3.49 -9.45
CA LYS A 29 -18.76 -4.09 -10.71
C LYS A 29 -20.15 -4.70 -10.58
N MET A 30 -20.42 -5.42 -9.48
CA MET A 30 -21.74 -6.01 -9.25
C MET A 30 -22.84 -4.97 -8.98
N ASP A 31 -22.50 -3.86 -8.33
CA ASP A 31 -23.44 -2.77 -8.02
C ASP A 31 -23.62 -1.76 -9.15
N GLY A 32 -22.76 -1.80 -10.19
CA GLY A 32 -22.73 -0.75 -11.21
C GLY A 32 -22.27 0.60 -10.65
N THR A 33 -21.35 0.60 -9.68
CA THR A 33 -20.77 1.80 -9.06
C THR A 33 -19.33 2.01 -9.53
N PRO A 34 -19.13 2.65 -10.70
CA PRO A 34 -17.80 2.79 -11.30
C PRO A 34 -16.81 3.56 -10.42
N GLU A 35 -17.29 4.48 -9.57
CA GLU A 35 -16.46 5.24 -8.63
C GLU A 35 -15.77 4.34 -7.60
N VAL A 36 -16.44 3.28 -7.15
CA VAL A 36 -15.88 2.29 -6.20
C VAL A 36 -14.79 1.47 -6.88
N THR A 37 -15.03 1.03 -8.11
CA THR A 37 -14.04 0.31 -8.91
C THR A 37 -12.82 1.19 -9.20
N GLN A 38 -13.04 2.45 -9.57
CA GLN A 38 -11.98 3.41 -9.86
C GLN A 38 -11.15 3.72 -8.61
N PHE A 39 -11.77 3.85 -7.44
CA PHE A 39 -11.05 3.99 -6.17
C PHE A 39 -10.12 2.81 -5.91
N ALA A 40 -10.63 1.57 -6.05
CA ALA A 40 -9.83 0.37 -5.84
C ALA A 40 -8.63 0.29 -6.79
N GLU A 41 -8.84 0.54 -8.09
CA GLU A 41 -7.78 0.55 -9.10
C GLU A 41 -6.76 1.67 -8.85
N THR A 42 -7.23 2.83 -8.41
CA THR A 42 -6.37 3.97 -8.05
C THR A 42 -5.47 3.63 -6.86
N LEU A 43 -6.03 3.02 -5.81
CA LEU A 43 -5.26 2.62 -4.63
C LEU A 43 -4.20 1.55 -4.97
N GLU A 44 -4.52 0.57 -5.81
CA GLU A 44 -3.55 -0.42 -6.29
C GLU A 44 -2.41 0.25 -7.07
N ARG A 45 -2.74 1.17 -7.99
CA ARG A 45 -1.74 1.93 -8.75
C ARG A 45 -0.83 2.76 -7.83
N VAL A 46 -1.41 3.49 -6.88
CA VAL A 46 -0.65 4.29 -5.91
C VAL A 46 0.31 3.43 -5.08
N CYS A 47 -0.10 2.21 -4.70
CA CYS A 47 0.78 1.29 -3.98
C CYS A 47 2.01 0.91 -4.82
N VAL A 48 1.81 0.61 -6.12
CA VAL A 48 2.90 0.29 -7.05
C VAL A 48 3.82 1.50 -7.23
N GLU A 49 3.24 2.66 -7.54
CA GLU A 49 4.00 3.91 -7.76
C GLU A 49 4.82 4.31 -6.52
N THR A 50 4.29 4.08 -5.30
CA THR A 50 5.01 4.35 -4.05
C THR A 50 6.25 3.47 -3.89
N VAL A 51 6.16 2.18 -4.26
CA VAL A 51 7.32 1.27 -4.25
C VAL A 51 8.32 1.66 -5.34
N GLU A 52 7.85 1.95 -6.55
CA GLU A 52 8.70 2.37 -7.67
C GLU A 52 9.41 3.70 -7.40
N SER A 53 8.83 4.59 -6.58
CA SER A 53 9.49 5.82 -6.12
C SER A 53 10.50 5.60 -4.99
N GLY A 54 10.79 4.34 -4.62
CA GLY A 54 11.77 3.99 -3.60
C GLY A 54 11.22 3.95 -2.16
N GLN A 55 9.93 4.17 -1.96
CA GLN A 55 9.29 4.08 -0.65
C GLN A 55 8.71 2.68 -0.47
N MET A 56 9.39 1.82 0.28
CA MET A 56 8.98 0.41 0.42
C MET A 56 9.32 -0.17 1.79
N THR A 57 8.72 -1.30 2.14
CA THR A 57 9.03 -2.03 3.37
C THR A 57 10.32 -2.85 3.25
N LYS A 58 10.84 -3.28 4.40
CA LYS A 58 12.16 -3.90 4.55
C LYS A 58 12.32 -5.17 3.71
N ASP A 59 11.27 -5.97 3.60
CA ASP A 59 11.26 -7.19 2.79
C ASP A 59 11.53 -6.91 1.31
N LEU A 60 10.94 -5.86 0.74
CA LEU A 60 11.18 -5.45 -0.64
C LEU A 60 12.55 -4.81 -0.82
N ALA A 61 12.95 -3.93 0.11
CA ALA A 61 14.26 -3.28 0.05
C ALA A 61 15.41 -4.30 0.04
N LEU A 62 15.29 -5.38 0.82
CA LEU A 62 16.28 -6.46 0.87
C LEU A 62 16.40 -7.26 -0.45
N LEU A 63 15.40 -7.18 -1.34
CA LEU A 63 15.50 -7.75 -2.70
C LEU A 63 16.33 -6.89 -3.65
N ILE A 64 16.47 -5.59 -3.34
CA ILE A 64 17.26 -4.64 -4.13
C ILE A 64 18.73 -4.72 -3.70
N SER A 65 19.01 -4.44 -2.43
CA SER A 65 20.35 -4.51 -1.85
C SER A 65 20.30 -4.54 -0.32
N SER A 66 21.41 -4.87 0.33
CA SER A 66 21.50 -4.93 1.80
C SER A 66 21.44 -3.57 2.50
N ASP A 67 21.72 -2.50 1.75
CA ASP A 67 21.80 -1.11 2.22
C ASP A 67 20.65 -0.22 1.73
N ALA A 68 19.71 -0.78 0.95
CA ALA A 68 18.55 -0.04 0.47
C ALA A 68 17.71 0.50 1.64
N PRO A 69 17.29 1.79 1.59
CA PRO A 69 16.44 2.37 2.62
C PRO A 69 15.05 1.71 2.60
N TRP A 70 14.41 1.68 3.76
CA TRP A 70 13.07 1.10 3.92
C TRP A 70 12.27 1.85 5.00
N LEU A 71 10.95 1.69 4.93
CA LEU A 71 9.98 2.30 5.83
C LEU A 71 9.40 1.28 6.82
N THR A 72 9.03 1.75 8.01
CA THR A 72 8.16 0.98 8.91
C THR A 72 6.79 0.79 8.26
N THR A 73 6.00 -0.17 8.77
CA THR A 73 4.64 -0.42 8.27
C THR A 73 3.79 0.85 8.30
N GLU A 74 3.83 1.59 9.42
CA GLU A 74 3.09 2.85 9.58
C GLU A 74 3.56 3.91 8.58
N ALA A 75 4.88 4.14 8.46
CA ALA A 75 5.41 5.13 7.53
C ALA A 75 5.13 4.78 6.05
N PHE A 76 5.07 3.49 5.70
CA PHE A 76 4.68 3.07 4.35
C PHE A 76 3.19 3.28 4.09
N LEU A 77 2.32 3.05 5.08
CA LEU A 77 0.89 3.38 4.97
C LEU A 77 0.66 4.89 4.86
N ASP A 78 1.39 5.70 5.63
CA ASP A 78 1.35 7.17 5.54
C ASP A 78 1.79 7.66 4.15
N ALA A 79 2.82 7.04 3.56
CA ALA A 79 3.27 7.36 2.21
C ALA A 79 2.19 7.04 1.16
N ILE A 80 1.52 5.88 1.28
CA ILE A 80 0.41 5.50 0.40
C ILE A 80 -0.75 6.49 0.54
N ASP A 81 -1.15 6.84 1.76
CA ASP A 81 -2.25 7.80 2.00
C ASP A 81 -1.94 9.18 1.41
N ALA A 82 -0.74 9.71 1.67
CA ALA A 82 -0.32 11.00 1.12
C ALA A 82 -0.28 11.00 -0.42
N ASN A 83 0.09 9.88 -1.05
CA ASN A 83 0.10 9.77 -2.51
C ASN A 83 -1.31 9.56 -3.08
N LEU A 84 -2.18 8.84 -2.37
CA LEU A 84 -3.58 8.66 -2.73
C LEU A 84 -4.33 10.00 -2.72
N GLN A 85 -4.15 10.80 -1.68
CA GLN A 85 -4.77 12.13 -1.56
C GLN A 85 -4.43 13.03 -2.75
N LYS A 86 -3.14 13.11 -3.13
CA LYS A 86 -2.69 13.91 -4.30
C LYS A 86 -3.34 13.48 -5.63
N VAL A 87 -3.69 12.21 -5.76
CA VAL A 87 -4.28 11.65 -6.98
C VAL A 87 -5.81 11.78 -6.99
N MET A 88 -6.42 11.92 -5.82
CA MET A 88 -7.87 12.03 -5.63
C MET A 88 -8.38 13.47 -5.44
N GLU A 89 -7.49 14.44 -5.26
CA GLU A 89 -7.77 15.89 -5.37
C GLU A 89 -8.19 16.30 -6.79
#